data_AF-A0A4Q3JV88-F1
#
_entry.id   AF-A0A4Q3JV88-F1
#
_cell.length_a   1.000
_cell.length_b   1.000
_cell.length_c   1.000
_cell.angle_alpha   90.00
_cell.angle_beta   90.00
_cell.angle_gamma   90.00
#
_symmetry.space_group_name_H-M   'P 1'
#
loop_
_entity.id
_entity.type
_entity.pdbx_description
1 polymer ?
#
loop_
_entity_poly.entity_id
_entity_poly.type
_entity_poly.pdbx_seq_one_letter_code
_entity_poly.pdbx_strand_id
1 'polypeptide(L)' 'MPALDLFAELTGLLQILEQRGLDYALCGGIALAIHGVPRATQDIDLMGRRADLDALREAARERSSTGGR' A
#
# COMPACT_ATOMS: atom_id res chain seq x y z
N MET A 1 -4.85 4.00 -21.50
CA MET A 1 -4.99 3.92 -20.04
C MET A 1 -3.70 4.46 -19.45
N PRO A 2 -3.73 5.50 -18.58
CA PRO A 2 -2.51 5.95 -17.94
C PRO A 2 -1.90 4.79 -17.14
N ALA A 3 -0.57 4.69 -17.14
CA ALA A 3 0.13 3.70 -16.32
C ALA A 3 -0.11 4.03 -14.84
N LEU A 4 -0.29 3.00 -14.01
CA LEU A 4 -0.41 3.15 -12.56
C LEU A 4 0.88 3.78 -12.00
N ASP A 5 0.76 4.93 -11.32
CA ASP A 5 1.84 5.47 -10.51
C ASP A 5 1.87 4.76 -9.16
N LEU A 6 2.67 3.69 -9.09
CA LEU A 6 2.81 2.85 -7.90
C LEU A 6 3.37 3.62 -6.70
N PHE A 7 4.20 4.63 -6.93
CA PHE A 7 4.79 5.43 -5.86
C PHE A 7 3.74 6.35 -5.23
N ALA A 8 2.94 7.03 -6.06
CA ALA A 8 1.83 7.83 -5.58
C ALA A 8 0.75 6.97 -4.88
N GLU A 9 0.46 5.77 -5.40
CA GLU A 9 -0.47 4.83 -4.76
C GLU A 9 0.03 4.40 -3.37
N LEU A 10 1.28 3.94 -3.27
CA LEU A 10 1.89 3.52 -2.03
C LEU A 10 1.91 4.66 -1.00
N THR A 11 2.51 5.80 -1.34
CA THR A 11 2.66 6.92 -0.38
C THR A 11 1.32 7.44 0.12
N GLY A 12 0.30 7.54 -0.74
CA GLY A 12 -1.04 7.93 -0.32
C GLY A 12 -1.73 6.88 0.57
N LEU A 13 -1.54 5.58 0.29
CA LEU A 13 -2.05 4.53 1.18
C LEU A 13 -1.39 4.62 2.56
N LEU A 14 -0.06 4.74 2.62
CA LEU A 14 0.68 4.86 3.88
C LEU A 14 0.19 6.06 4.70
N GLN A 15 -0.05 7.20 4.08
CA GLN A 15 -0.61 8.38 4.77
C GLN A 15 -1.96 8.09 5.44
N ILE A 16 -2.86 7.35 4.79
CA ILE A 16 -4.15 6.98 5.38
C ILE A 16 -3.94 6.05 6.58
N LEU A 17 -3.03 5.09 6.47
CA LEU A 17 -2.74 4.15 7.56
C LEU A 17 -2.14 4.84 8.78
N GLU A 18 -1.17 5.74 8.57
CA GLU A 18 -0.56 6.56 9.62
C GLU A 18 -1.60 7.45 10.32
N GLN A 19 -2.48 8.12 9.55
CA GLN A 19 -3.54 8.96 10.11
C GLN A 19 -4.55 8.18 10.97
N ARG A 20 -4.77 6.90 10.64
CA ARG A 20 -5.64 5.99 11.39
C ARG A 20 -4.93 5.29 12.55
N GLY A 21 -3.62 5.45 12.70
CA GLY A 21 -2.83 4.77 13.73
C GLY A 21 -2.83 3.24 13.56
N LEU A 22 -2.89 2.75 12.33
CA LEU A 22 -2.89 1.31 12.04
C LEU A 22 -1.45 0.80 11.93
N ASP A 23 -1.12 -0.23 12.70
CA ASP A 23 0.17 -0.90 12.58
C ASP A 23 0.21 -1.73 11.28
N TYR A 24 1.23 -1.49 10.46
CA TYR A 24 1.48 -2.25 9.24
C TYR A 24 2.98 -2.47 8.99
N ALA A 25 3.29 -3.43 8.12
CA ALA A 25 4.62 -3.63 7.57
C ALA A 25 4.52 -3.78 6.06
N LEU A 26 5.41 -3.09 5.33
CA LEU A 26 5.57 -3.28 3.88
C LEU A 26 6.23 -4.64 3.62
N CYS A 27 5.69 -5.39 2.66
CA CYS A 27 6.26 -6.66 2.25
C CYS A 27 6.28 -6.80 0.71
N GLY A 28 6.57 -8.01 0.23
CA GLY A 28 6.54 -8.29 -1.21
C GLY A 28 7.67 -7.63 -2.01
N GLY A 29 7.38 -7.35 -3.29
CA GLY A 29 8.38 -6.88 -4.25
C GLY A 29 8.96 -5.50 -3.94
N ILE A 30 8.13 -4.59 -3.42
CA ILE A 30 8.57 -3.23 -3.06
C ILE A 30 9.53 -3.27 -1.87
N ALA A 31 9.22 -4.06 -0.83
CA ALA A 31 10.12 -4.23 0.31
C ALA A 31 11.49 -4.77 -0.11
N LEU A 32 11.53 -5.76 -1.01
CA LEU A 32 12.78 -6.30 -1.55
C LEU A 32 13.57 -5.26 -2.36
N ALA A 33 12.88 -4.43 -3.15
CA ALA A 33 13.53 -3.37 -3.92
C ALA A 33 14.24 -2.33 -3.02
N ILE A 34 13.64 -1.98 -1.87
CA ILE A 34 14.28 -1.11 -0.87
C ILE A 34 15.60 -1.72 -0.34
N HIS A 35 15.67 -3.05 -0.26
CA HIS A 35 16.87 -3.78 0.16
C HIS A 35 17.82 -4.16 -0.99
N GLY A 36 17.66 -3.55 -2.16
CA GLY A 36 18.57 -3.75 -3.30
C GLY A 36 18.32 -5.05 -4.08
N VAL A 37 17.19 -5.72 -3.86
CA VAL A 37 16.80 -6.95 -4.59
C VAL A 37 15.53 -6.64 -5.41
N PRO A 38 15.64 -5.90 -6.52
CA PRO A 38 14.48 -5.51 -7.29
C PRO A 38 13.75 -6.72 -7.86
N ARG A 39 12.42 -6.73 -7.71
CA ARG A 39 11.51 -7.69 -8.33
C ARG A 39 10.46 -6.91 -9.10
N ALA A 40 10.19 -7.30 -10.34
CA ALA A 40 9.03 -6.79 -11.06
C ALA A 40 7.77 -7.07 -10.24
N THR A 41 7.05 -6.02 -9.88
CA THR A 41 5.73 -6.09 -9.26
C THR A 41 4.87 -4.91 -9.70
N GLN A 42 3.56 -5.09 -9.65
CA GLN A 42 2.56 -4.03 -9.90
C GLN A 42 1.59 -3.87 -8.72
N ASP A 43 1.70 -4.73 -7.70
CA ASP A 43 0.88 -4.69 -6.50
C ASP A 43 1.66 -4.12 -5.29
N ILE A 44 0.90 -3.82 -4.24
CA ILE A 44 1.39 -3.38 -2.94
C ILE A 44 0.97 -4.43 -1.92
N ASP A 45 1.94 -5.11 -1.33
CA ASP A 45 1.72 -6.07 -0.26
C ASP A 45 1.97 -5.40 1.11
N LEU A 46 0.97 -5.46 2.00
CA LEU A 46 1.09 -5.04 3.39
C LEU A 46 0.72 -6.20 4.33
N MET A 47 1.45 -6.30 5.44
CA MET A 47 1.09 -7.13 6.59
C MET A 47 0.58 -6.25 7.72
N GLY A 48 -0.39 -6.74 8.49
CA GLY A 48 -0.91 -6.04 9.65
C GLY A 48 -1.44 -7.01 10.71
N ARG A 49 -1.81 -6.48 11.87
CA ARG A 49 -2.39 -7.29 12.95
C ARG A 49 -3.73 -7.86 12.51
N ARG A 50 -4.05 -9.09 12.93
CA ARG A 50 -5.29 -9.77 12.54
C ARG A 50 -6.55 -8.97 12.92
N ALA A 51 -6.52 -8.29 14.06
CA ALA A 51 -7.62 -7.46 14.53
C ALA A 51 -7.89 -6.23 13.63
N ASP A 52 -6.90 -5.80 12.85
CA ASP A 52 -6.94 -4.55 12.07
C ASP A 52 -7.17 -4.81 10.56
N LEU A 53 -7.32 -6.07 10.14
CA LEU A 53 -7.41 -6.43 8.72
C LEU A 53 -8.59 -5.76 7.99
N ASP A 54 -9.71 -5.55 8.67
CA ASP A 54 -10.87 -4.89 8.06
C ASP A 54 -10.61 -3.39 7.88
N ALA A 55 -10.02 -2.73 8.88
CA ALA A 55 -9.62 -1.33 8.80
C ALA A 55 -8.55 -1.09 7.70
N LEU A 56 -7.59 -2.02 7.55
CA LEU A 56 -6.59 -1.99 6.49
C LEU A 56 -7.23 -2.11 5.10
N ARG A 57 -8.22 -3.00 4.93
CA ARG A 57 -8.96 -3.16 3.67
C ARG A 57 -9.79 -1.93 3.33
N GLU A 58 -10.37 -1.27 4.33
CA GLU A 58 -11.10 -0.01 4.13
C GLU A 58 -10.18 1.12 3.66
N ALA A 59 -9.02 1.28 4.30
CA ALA A 59 -8.02 2.27 3.88
C ALA A 59 -7.54 2.02 2.44
N ALA A 60 -7.28 0.76 2.07
CA ALA A 60 -6.92 0.40 0.70
C ALA A 60 -8.02 0.77 -0.31
N ARG A 61 -9.30 0.48 0.01
CA ARG A 61 -10.43 0.85 -0.84
C ARG A 61 -10.60 2.36 -0.97
N GLU A 62 -10.44 3.11 0.12
CA GLU A 62 -10.46 4.58 0.10
C GLU A 62 -9.39 5.13 -0.86
N ARG A 63 -8.15 4.62 -0.75
CA ARG A 63 -7.05 5.06 -1.63
C ARG A 63 -7.34 4.77 -3.10
N SER A 64 -7.78 3.55 -3.41
CA SER A 64 -8.06 3.14 -4.79
C SER A 64 -9.26 3.88 -5.41
N SER A 65 -10.22 4.33 -4.59
CA SER A 65 -11.36 5.14 -5.06
C SER A 65 -10.97 6.56 -5.50
N THR A 66 -9.78 7.03 -5.13
CA THR A 66 -9.28 8.38 -5.43
C THR A 66 -8.45 8.44 -6.73
N GLY A 67 -8.02 7.31 -7.29
CA GLY A 67 -7.13 7.22 -8.46
C GLY A 67 -7.80 7.29 -9.85
N GLY A 68 -9.09 7.63 -9.91
CA GLY A 68 -9.92 7.59 -11.13
C GLY A 68 -10.35 8.94 -11.72
N ARG A 69 -9.64 10.03 -11.45
CA ARG A 69 -9.88 11.35 -12.09
C ARG A 69 -8.67 11.81 -12.88
#